data_AF-A0A0C9X402-F1
#
_entry.id   AF-A0A0C9X402-F1
#
_cell.length_a   1.000
_cell.length_b   1.000
_cell.length_c   1.000
_cell.angle_alpha   90.00
_cell.angle_beta   90.00
_cell.angle_gamma   90.00
#
_symmetry.space_group_name_H-M   'P 1'
#
loop_
_entity.id
_entity.type
_entity.pdbx_description
1 polymer ?
#
loop_
_entity_poly.entity_id
_entity_poly.type
_entity_poly.pdbx_seq_one_letter_code
_entity_poly.pdbx_strand_id
1 'polypeptide(L)'
;MVVAPGGGGNRNAKNIPVAADGREWSHGLCDCFGDFGTCIIAWCLPCVTYANVKHRYEHLNTKGFPDPEHGGSFCNSDCMIHGCITAFCGMGWIFQMGQRGSIRQRYNIKGGSCGDCCTALCCTPCELTQESRELELEEQSFGGHHGKH
;
A
#
# COMPACT_ATOMS: atom_id res chain seq x y z
N MET A 1 4.56 -19.22 -13.14
CA MET A 1 4.12 -19.16 -11.74
C MET A 1 2.60 -19.22 -11.75
N VAL A 2 2.04 -20.36 -11.34
CA VAL A 2 0.60 -20.53 -11.17
C VAL A 2 0.23 -19.92 -9.82
N VAL A 3 -0.43 -18.77 -9.85
CA VAL A 3 -1.02 -18.15 -8.66
C VAL A 3 -2.20 -19.03 -8.23
N ALA A 4 -2.14 -19.58 -7.02
CA ALA A 4 -3.21 -20.41 -6.47
C ALA A 4 -4.52 -19.60 -6.34
N PRO A 5 -5.70 -20.21 -6.58
CA PRO A 5 -6.98 -19.52 -6.44
C PRO A 5 -7.40 -19.52 -4.96
N GLY A 6 -6.75 -18.68 -4.16
CA GLY A 6 -7.27 -18.31 -2.84
C GLY A 6 -8.29 -17.19 -3.04
N GLY A 7 -9.56 -17.46 -2.73
CA GLY A 7 -10.62 -16.45 -2.70
C GLY A 7 -10.22 -15.31 -1.76
N GLY A 8 -9.89 -14.17 -2.35
CA GLY A 8 -9.46 -12.97 -1.61
C GLY A 8 -10.63 -12.11 -1.18
N GLY A 9 -10.33 -11.13 -0.32
CA GLY A 9 -11.29 -10.14 0.17
C GLY A 9 -11.77 -9.23 -0.95
N ASN A 10 -12.71 -8.35 -0.61
CA ASN A 10 -13.23 -7.36 -1.55
C ASN A 10 -12.16 -6.33 -1.93
N ARG A 11 -11.59 -6.52 -3.13
CA ARG A 11 -10.59 -5.64 -3.75
C ARG A 11 -11.16 -4.31 -4.27
N ASN A 12 -12.47 -4.09 -4.15
CA ASN A 12 -13.14 -2.82 -4.46
C ASN A 12 -14.24 -2.55 -3.43
N ALA A 13 -13.84 -2.45 -2.15
CA ALA A 13 -14.78 -2.28 -1.03
C ALA A 13 -15.72 -1.06 -1.19
N LYS A 14 -15.27 0.01 -1.86
CA LYS A 14 -16.08 1.21 -2.12
C LYS A 14 -16.96 1.13 -3.38
N ASN A 15 -16.96 0.01 -4.09
CA ASN A 15 -17.72 -0.18 -5.34
C ASN A 15 -17.46 0.94 -6.37
N ILE A 16 -16.19 1.33 -6.51
CA ILE A 16 -15.79 2.38 -7.45
C ILE A 16 -16.02 1.85 -8.89
N PRO A 17 -16.62 2.65 -9.79
CA PRO A 17 -16.80 2.25 -11.18
C PRO A 17 -15.48 1.86 -11.82
N VAL A 18 -15.46 0.69 -12.47
CA VAL A 18 -14.29 0.17 -13.18
C VAL A 18 -14.48 0.48 -14.67
N ALA A 19 -13.60 1.30 -15.24
CA ALA A 19 -13.57 1.57 -16.67
C ALA A 19 -12.72 0.51 -17.40
N ALA A 20 -12.63 0.60 -18.73
CA ALA A 20 -11.86 -0.34 -19.54
C ALA A 20 -10.35 -0.37 -19.20
N ASP A 21 -9.82 0.74 -18.68
CA ASP A 21 -8.43 0.91 -18.24
C ASP A 21 -8.22 0.69 -16.72
N GLY A 22 -9.28 0.33 -15.99
CA GLY A 22 -9.26 0.12 -14.54
C GLY A 22 -10.11 1.13 -13.76
N ARG A 23 -10.00 1.11 -12.42
CA ARG A 23 -10.67 2.07 -11.52
C ARG A 23 -9.70 3.11 -10.98
N GLU A 24 -10.23 4.18 -10.38
CA GLU A 24 -9.43 5.12 -9.59
C GLU A 24 -9.04 4.53 -8.22
N TRP A 25 -8.05 5.16 -7.57
CA TRP A 25 -7.73 4.91 -6.16
C TRP A 25 -8.94 5.17 -5.26
N SER A 26 -9.07 4.43 -4.15
CA SER A 26 -10.19 4.63 -3.23
C SER A 26 -10.10 5.93 -2.44
N HIS A 27 -8.90 6.48 -2.31
CA HIS A 27 -8.61 7.75 -1.67
C HIS A 27 -7.73 8.60 -2.59
N GLY A 28 -7.94 9.92 -2.58
CA GLY A 28 -7.06 10.85 -3.28
C GLY A 28 -5.67 10.90 -2.63
N LEU A 29 -4.64 11.25 -3.38
CA LEU A 29 -3.28 11.29 -2.85
C LEU A 29 -3.15 12.29 -1.68
N CYS A 30 -3.71 13.50 -1.84
CA CYS A 30 -3.68 14.53 -0.80
C CYS A 30 -4.75 14.33 0.29
N ASP A 31 -5.47 13.21 0.30
CA ASP A 31 -6.42 12.84 1.37
C ASP A 31 -5.70 12.20 2.57
N CYS A 32 -4.43 12.52 2.79
CA CYS A 32 -3.62 11.98 3.88
C CYS A 32 -4.12 12.42 5.28
N PHE A 33 -4.91 13.50 5.37
CA PHE A 33 -5.61 13.89 6.59
C PHE A 33 -6.67 12.87 7.05
N GLY A 34 -7.14 12.00 6.14
CA GLY A 34 -8.03 10.90 6.49
C GLY A 34 -7.37 9.77 7.28
N ASP A 35 -6.03 9.76 7.35
CA ASP A 35 -5.22 8.93 8.26
C ASP A 35 -3.92 9.68 8.61
N PHE A 36 -4.09 10.70 9.46
CA PHE A 36 -3.00 11.57 9.87
C PHE A 36 -1.90 10.84 10.64
N GLY A 37 -2.25 9.78 11.37
CA GLY A 37 -1.29 8.94 12.12
C GLY A 37 -0.31 8.24 11.18
N THR A 38 -0.83 7.52 10.18
CA THR A 38 0.01 6.87 9.17
C THR A 38 0.81 7.89 8.37
N CYS A 39 0.22 9.05 8.04
CA CYS A 39 0.92 10.11 7.32
C CYS A 39 2.13 10.67 8.10
N ILE A 40 2.01 10.88 9.41
CA ILE A 40 3.15 11.33 10.24
C ILE A 40 4.23 10.25 10.31
N ILE A 41 3.85 8.99 10.52
CA ILE A 41 4.82 7.89 10.58
C ILE A 41 5.55 7.76 9.23
N ALA A 42 4.82 7.86 8.13
CA ALA A 42 5.41 7.83 6.79
C ALA A 42 6.32 9.03 6.51
N TRP A 43 6.09 10.18 7.14
CA TRP A 43 6.96 11.35 7.03
C TRP A 43 8.24 11.20 7.87
N CYS A 44 8.11 10.74 9.12
CA CYS A 44 9.24 10.59 10.03
C CYS A 44 10.09 9.35 9.70
N LEU A 45 9.45 8.26 9.27
CA LEU A 45 10.02 6.93 9.08
C LEU A 45 9.42 6.25 7.83
N PRO A 46 9.65 6.78 6.61
CA PRO A 46 9.06 6.25 5.39
C PRO A 46 9.42 4.78 5.11
N CYS A 47 10.60 4.33 5.55
CA CYS A 47 11.02 2.93 5.42
C CYS A 47 10.15 1.96 6.24
N VAL A 48 9.65 2.40 7.41
CA VAL A 48 8.78 1.59 8.27
C VAL A 48 7.42 1.45 7.61
N THR A 49 6.81 2.56 7.18
CA THR A 49 5.52 2.51 6.50
C THR A 49 5.60 1.72 5.19
N TYR A 50 6.66 1.92 4.40
CA TYR A 50 6.93 1.11 3.21
C TYR A 50 6.97 -0.38 3.54
N ALA A 51 7.77 -0.78 4.53
CA ALA A 51 7.91 -2.18 4.92
C ALA A 51 6.60 -2.79 5.43
N ASN A 52 5.81 -2.03 6.20
CA ASN A 52 4.50 -2.49 6.69
C ASN A 52 3.51 -2.71 5.53
N VAL A 53 3.43 -1.77 4.60
CA VAL A 53 2.56 -1.89 3.41
C VAL A 53 3.01 -3.07 2.56
N LYS A 54 4.33 -3.22 2.32
CA LYS A 54 4.89 -4.37 1.60
C LYS A 54 4.53 -5.70 2.27
N HIS A 55 4.74 -5.82 3.58
CA HIS A 55 4.45 -7.04 4.33
C HIS A 55 2.97 -7.43 4.24
N ARG A 56 2.07 -6.47 4.47
CA ARG A 56 0.62 -6.66 4.36
C ARG A 56 0.21 -7.08 2.95
N TYR A 57 0.74 -6.39 1.93
CA TYR A 57 0.50 -6.73 0.53
C TYR A 57 0.96 -8.14 0.18
N GLU A 58 2.19 -8.52 0.54
CA GLU A 58 2.74 -9.84 0.25
C GLU A 58 1.98 -10.94 0.97
N HIS A 59 1.56 -10.70 2.22
CA HIS A 59 0.70 -11.63 2.96
C HIS A 59 -0.64 -11.81 2.26
N LEU A 60 -1.33 -10.71 1.91
CA LEU A 60 -2.58 -10.74 1.15
C LEU A 60 -2.43 -11.41 -0.22
N ASN A 61 -1.27 -11.25 -0.86
CA ASN A 61 -0.99 -11.80 -2.18
C ASN A 61 -0.66 -13.29 -2.16
N THR A 62 0.03 -13.76 -1.13
CA THR A 62 0.47 -15.16 -1.02
C THR A 62 -0.52 -16.04 -0.25
N LYS A 63 -1.15 -15.50 0.80
CA LYS A 63 -2.06 -16.23 1.70
C LYS A 63 -3.53 -16.00 1.38
N GLY A 64 -3.87 -14.85 0.81
CA GLY A 64 -5.25 -14.52 0.44
C GLY A 64 -6.15 -14.04 1.59
N PHE A 65 -5.60 -13.81 2.79
CA PHE A 65 -6.30 -13.27 3.96
C PHE A 65 -5.39 -12.25 4.68
N PRO A 66 -5.93 -11.36 5.54
CA PRO A 66 -5.15 -10.31 6.19
C PRO A 66 -4.19 -10.88 7.23
N ASP A 67 -3.00 -10.29 7.33
CA ASP A 67 -2.01 -10.64 8.35
C ASP A 67 -2.55 -10.33 9.75
N PRO A 68 -2.58 -11.28 10.72
CA PRO A 68 -3.09 -11.03 12.07
C PRO A 68 -2.33 -9.91 12.81
N GLU A 69 -1.06 -9.70 12.48
CA GLU A 69 -0.22 -8.67 13.10
C GLU A 69 -0.26 -7.31 12.37
N HIS A 70 -1.07 -7.15 11.32
CA HIS A 70 -1.26 -5.89 10.57
C HIS A 70 0.04 -5.17 10.18
N GLY A 71 1.08 -5.92 9.78
CA GLY A 71 2.37 -5.34 9.37
C GLY A 71 3.57 -5.80 10.19
N GLY A 72 3.39 -6.64 11.21
CA GLY A 72 4.48 -7.31 11.91
C GLY A 72 5.44 -6.34 12.63
N SER A 73 6.71 -6.74 12.76
CA SER A 73 7.73 -5.99 13.51
C SER A 73 8.06 -4.62 12.87
N PHE A 74 8.10 -3.58 13.71
CA PHE A 74 8.40 -2.18 13.37
C PHE A 74 9.67 -1.98 12.54
N CYS A 75 10.65 -2.88 12.65
CA CYS A 75 11.90 -2.82 11.92
C CYS A 75 12.25 -4.22 11.39
N ASN A 76 11.84 -4.49 10.15
CA ASN A 76 12.14 -5.74 9.46
C ASN A 76 13.26 -5.56 8.41
N SER A 77 13.63 -6.65 7.73
CA SER A 77 14.67 -6.63 6.69
C SER A 77 14.34 -5.68 5.54
N ASP A 78 13.07 -5.54 5.15
CA ASP A 78 12.65 -4.62 4.09
C ASP A 78 12.78 -3.16 4.51
N CYS A 79 12.48 -2.84 5.77
CA CYS A 79 12.72 -1.52 6.35
C CYS A 79 14.21 -1.16 6.31
N MET A 80 15.09 -2.11 6.67
CA MET A 80 16.55 -1.91 6.61
C MET A 80 17.06 -1.77 5.19
N ILE A 81 16.59 -2.61 4.26
CA ILE A 81 16.99 -2.54 2.84
C ILE A 81 16.54 -1.20 2.24
N HIS A 82 15.28 -0.82 2.42
CA HIS A 82 14.76 0.45 1.91
C HIS A 82 15.47 1.64 2.56
N GLY A 83 15.66 1.62 3.88
CA GLY A 83 16.35 2.67 4.64
C GLY A 83 17.80 2.84 4.18
N CYS A 84 18.57 1.75 4.09
CA CYS A 84 19.95 1.77 3.63
C CYS A 84 20.06 2.24 2.17
N ILE A 85 19.24 1.73 1.25
CA ILE A 85 19.31 2.14 -0.16
C ILE A 85 18.91 3.61 -0.33
N THR A 86 17.93 4.08 0.45
CA THR A 86 17.56 5.50 0.46
C THR A 86 18.70 6.36 1.00
N ALA A 87 19.32 5.96 2.12
CA ALA A 87 20.37 6.74 2.78
C ALA A 87 21.71 6.73 2.01
N PHE A 88 22.11 5.59 1.44
CA PHE A 88 23.42 5.43 0.79
C PHE A 88 23.39 5.65 -0.71
N CYS A 89 22.26 5.40 -1.38
CA CYS A 89 22.17 5.48 -2.85
C CYS A 89 21.18 6.52 -3.34
N GLY A 90 20.31 7.09 -2.49
CA GLY A 90 19.26 8.03 -2.89
C GLY A 90 18.20 7.42 -3.83
N MET A 91 18.22 6.11 -4.03
CA MET A 91 17.42 5.38 -5.02
C MET A 91 16.21 4.65 -4.40
N GLY A 92 15.83 4.99 -3.17
CA GLY A 92 14.68 4.38 -2.48
C GLY A 92 13.36 4.48 -3.27
N TRP A 93 13.18 5.55 -4.04
CA TRP A 93 12.02 5.78 -4.89
C TRP A 93 11.76 4.63 -5.89
N ILE A 94 12.79 3.90 -6.33
CA ILE A 94 12.61 2.76 -7.27
C ILE A 94 11.76 1.64 -6.62
N PHE A 95 12.00 1.39 -5.34
CA PHE A 95 11.25 0.38 -4.60
C PHE A 95 9.81 0.83 -4.37
N GLN A 96 9.59 2.11 -4.06
CA GLN A 96 8.26 2.70 -3.89
C GLN A 96 7.44 2.58 -5.19
N MET A 97 8.04 2.93 -6.33
CA MET A 97 7.42 2.77 -7.66
C MET A 97 7.01 1.32 -7.95
N GLY A 98 7.86 0.35 -7.61
CA GLY A 98 7.56 -1.08 -7.80
C GLY A 98 6.41 -1.57 -6.92
N GLN A 99 6.38 -1.13 -5.67
CA GLN A 99 5.29 -1.43 -4.73
C GLN A 99 3.96 -0.84 -5.20
N ARG A 100 3.96 0.44 -5.57
CA ARG A 100 2.78 1.14 -6.11
C ARG A 100 2.22 0.43 -7.34
N GLY A 101 3.10 0.03 -8.27
CA GLY A 101 2.72 -0.74 -9.46
C GLY A 101 2.07 -2.09 -9.11
N SER A 102 2.62 -2.79 -8.12
CA SER A 102 2.10 -4.08 -7.66
C SER A 102 0.70 -3.95 -7.04
N ILE A 103 0.49 -2.91 -6.22
CA ILE A 103 -0.82 -2.57 -5.63
C ILE A 103 -1.83 -2.24 -6.72
N ARG A 104 -1.47 -1.40 -7.70
CA ARG A 104 -2.35 -1.08 -8.83
C ARG A 104 -2.78 -2.33 -9.60
N GLN A 105 -1.84 -3.24 -9.84
CA GLN A 105 -2.12 -4.50 -10.53
C GLN A 105 -3.09 -5.38 -9.72
N ARG A 106 -2.90 -5.49 -8.40
CA ARG A 106 -3.78 -6.28 -7.52
C ARG A 106 -5.21 -5.76 -7.51
N TYR A 107 -5.38 -4.44 -7.51
CA TYR A 107 -6.67 -3.77 -7.35
C TYR A 107 -7.31 -3.27 -8.66
N ASN A 108 -6.66 -3.53 -9.80
CA ASN A 108 -7.05 -3.03 -11.12
C ASN A 108 -7.21 -1.50 -11.16
N ILE A 109 -6.24 -0.77 -10.58
CA ILE A 109 -6.25 0.70 -10.52
C ILE A 109 -5.54 1.27 -11.75
N LYS A 110 -6.24 2.11 -12.52
CA LYS A 110 -5.73 2.70 -13.76
C LYS A 110 -4.56 3.65 -13.51
N GLY A 111 -3.64 3.79 -14.47
CA GLY A 111 -2.56 4.77 -14.51
C GLY A 111 -1.17 4.16 -14.72
N GLY A 112 -0.11 4.98 -14.70
CA GLY A 112 1.25 4.55 -15.02
C GLY A 112 2.36 5.44 -14.45
N SER A 113 3.59 4.96 -14.58
CA SER A 113 4.82 5.39 -13.87
C SER A 113 5.18 6.88 -13.96
N CYS A 114 4.62 7.62 -14.91
CA CYS A 114 4.93 9.04 -15.12
C CYS A 114 4.24 9.96 -14.08
N GLY A 115 3.06 9.58 -13.58
CA GLY A 115 2.41 10.30 -12.47
C GLY A 115 3.07 10.04 -11.12
N ASP A 116 3.70 8.86 -10.99
CA ASP A 116 4.28 8.38 -9.74
C ASP A 116 5.64 9.09 -9.43
N CYS A 117 6.36 9.57 -10.45
CA CYS A 117 7.62 10.33 -10.28
C CYS A 117 7.40 11.72 -9.65
N CYS A 118 6.33 12.43 -10.02
CA CYS A 118 5.99 13.73 -9.40
C CYS A 118 5.36 13.55 -8.01
N THR A 119 4.66 12.45 -7.75
CA THR A 119 4.04 12.20 -6.43
C THR A 119 5.01 11.61 -5.41
N ALA A 120 5.97 10.78 -5.82
CA ALA A 120 7.05 10.29 -4.97
C ALA A 120 7.96 11.43 -4.49
N LEU A 121 8.12 12.48 -5.32
CA LEU A 121 8.89 13.69 -4.98
C LEU A 121 8.07 14.76 -4.24
N CYS A 122 6.77 14.93 -4.54
CA CYS A 122 5.96 15.99 -3.91
C CYS A 122 5.26 15.59 -2.61
N CYS A 123 5.01 14.29 -2.33
CA CYS A 123 4.54 13.83 -1.02
C CYS A 123 4.66 12.30 -0.83
N THR A 124 5.86 11.77 -0.61
CA THR A 124 6.09 10.37 -0.20
C THR A 124 5.18 9.86 0.93
N PRO A 125 4.91 10.62 2.03
CA PRO A 125 4.03 10.09 3.08
C PRO A 125 2.58 9.95 2.62
N CYS A 126 2.12 10.82 1.72
CA CYS A 126 0.77 10.77 1.17
C CYS A 126 0.57 9.50 0.31
N GLU A 127 1.57 9.16 -0.50
CA GLU A 127 1.59 7.94 -1.31
C GLU A 127 1.53 6.69 -0.43
N LEU A 128 2.44 6.56 0.54
CA LEU A 128 2.48 5.42 1.46
C LEU A 128 1.19 5.31 2.28
N THR A 129 0.60 6.44 2.66
CA THR A 129 -0.70 6.48 3.35
C THR A 129 -1.84 6.02 2.44
N GLN A 130 -1.88 6.48 1.18
CA GLN A 130 -2.87 6.06 0.20
C GLN A 130 -2.81 4.53 -0.02
N GLU A 131 -1.60 3.98 -0.15
CA GLU A 131 -1.40 2.54 -0.29
C GLU A 131 -1.84 1.74 0.94
N SER A 132 -1.44 2.20 2.13
CA SER A 132 -1.85 1.58 3.40
C SER A 132 -3.37 1.50 3.54
N ARG A 133 -4.08 2.60 3.21
CA ARG A 133 -5.54 2.67 3.27
C ARG A 133 -6.21 1.80 2.20
N GLU A 134 -5.58 1.63 1.04
CA GLU A 134 -6.11 0.74 0.00
C GLU A 134 -6.07 -0.73 0.44
N LEU A 135 -4.95 -1.16 1.06
CA LEU A 135 -4.85 -2.49 1.67
C LEU A 135 -5.87 -2.65 2.79
N GLU A 136 -6.01 -1.62 3.65
CA GLU A 136 -6.93 -1.64 4.78
C GLU A 136 -8.38 -1.86 4.35
N LEU A 137 -8.81 -1.31 3.21
CA LEU A 137 -10.14 -1.56 2.66
C LEU A 137 -10.37 -3.03 2.27
N GLU A 138 -9.36 -3.70 1.71
CA GLU A 138 -9.43 -5.15 1.46
C GLU A 138 -9.45 -5.91 2.80
N GLU A 139 -8.58 -5.57 3.75
CA GLU A 139 -8.49 -6.23 5.06
C GLU A 139 -9.80 -6.11 5.86
N GLN A 140 -10.40 -4.92 5.90
CA GLN A 140 -11.70 -4.66 6.54
C GLN A 140 -12.83 -5.46 5.90
N SER A 141 -12.74 -5.76 4.61
CA SER A 141 -13.76 -6.56 3.91
C SER A 141 -13.82 -8.02 4.37
N PHE A 142 -12.73 -8.55 4.93
CA PHE A 142 -12.74 -9.86 5.61
C PHE A 142 -13.38 -9.76 7.01
N GLY A 143 -13.27 -8.59 7.64
CA GLY A 143 -13.55 -8.36 9.05
C GLY A 143 -14.80 -7.53 9.33
N GLY A 144 -15.85 -7.56 8.50
CA GLY A 144 -17.12 -6.85 8.71
C GLY A 144 -17.86 -7.10 10.05
N HIS A 145 -17.22 -7.73 11.04
CA HIS A 145 -17.71 -8.01 12.38
C HIS A 145 -16.76 -7.68 13.54
N HIS A 146 -15.76 -6.82 13.41
CA HIS A 146 -15.12 -6.23 14.61
C HIS A 146 -15.18 -4.71 14.59
N GLY A 147 -16.27 -4.22 15.20
CA GLY A 147 -16.53 -2.81 15.40
C GLY A 147 -15.45 -2.14 16.23
N LYS A 148 -15.17 -0.90 15.82
CA LYS A 148 -14.93 0.29 16.65
C LYS A 148 -14.89 0.00 18.15
N HIS A 149 -13.70 0.15 18.74
CA HIS A 149 -13.56 0.52 20.14
C HIS A 149 -12.73 1.80 20.22
#